data_AF-A0A2N6LVU6-F1
#
_entry.id   AF-A0A2N6LVU6-F1
#
_cell.length_a   1.000
_cell.length_b   1.000
_cell.length_c   1.000
_cell.angle_alpha   90.00
_cell.angle_beta   90.00
_cell.angle_gamma   90.00
#
_symmetry.space_group_name_H-M   'P 1'
#
loop_
_entity.id
_entity.type
_entity.pdbx_description
1 polymer ?
#
loop_
_entity_poly.entity_id
_entity_poly.type
_entity_poly.pdbx_seq_one_letter_code
_entity_poly.pdbx_strand_id
1 'polypeptide(L)'
;MKEKLTNKLFFKISLFSLYTAFTLEAGMSNAETVSKLEDWRFDPEALQLEIILSAPSQPRYFFLSQPSRIVVDLPSTKLGYVSTQQNFSGAIKSIRVSQLNADVTRIVMDLMPGTFINPNQVQLQPVSPENPTRWVLSPVTVSNNTYSIPTNIFPSYQQIPHPRLYYPPPPSQNQPFPTTTYYNQQSTIN
;
A
#
# COMPACT_ATOMS: atom_id res chain seq x y z
N MET A 1 -51.25 -6.32 77.35
CA MET A 1 -51.19 -7.66 77.97
C MET A 1 -51.41 -8.69 76.86
N LYS A 2 -50.37 -9.48 76.55
CA LYS A 2 -50.35 -10.82 75.91
C LYS A 2 -50.87 -10.97 74.46
N GLU A 3 -49.91 -11.09 73.55
CA GLU A 3 -49.72 -12.20 72.58
C GLU A 3 -50.96 -12.92 72.01
N LYS A 4 -51.09 -12.93 70.67
CA LYS A 4 -51.13 -14.19 69.91
C LYS A 4 -50.89 -13.98 68.41
N LEU A 5 -49.70 -14.39 67.97
CA LEU A 5 -49.35 -14.71 66.59
C LEU A 5 -50.18 -15.91 66.11
N THR A 6 -50.76 -15.83 64.92
CA THR A 6 -51.01 -17.01 64.09
C THR A 6 -50.77 -16.69 62.62
N ASN A 7 -49.72 -17.31 62.10
CA ASN A 7 -49.26 -17.31 60.73
C ASN A 7 -50.32 -17.88 59.78
N LYS A 8 -50.64 -17.17 58.70
CA LYS A 8 -51.18 -17.77 57.48
C LYS A 8 -50.29 -17.36 56.31
N LEU A 9 -49.36 -18.25 56.01
CA LEU A 9 -48.48 -18.22 54.86
C LEU A 9 -49.34 -18.42 53.59
N PHE A 10 -49.56 -17.36 52.82
CA PHE A 10 -49.97 -17.46 51.42
C PHE A 10 -49.04 -16.62 50.56
N PHE A 11 -48.06 -17.33 50.00
CA PHE A 11 -47.09 -16.87 49.03
C PHE A 11 -47.82 -16.66 47.70
N LYS A 12 -48.18 -15.43 47.35
CA LYS A 12 -48.61 -15.09 45.98
C LYS A 12 -47.41 -14.53 45.23
N ILE A 13 -46.56 -15.43 44.75
CA ILE A 13 -45.59 -15.08 43.70
C ILE A 13 -46.41 -14.84 42.43
N SER A 14 -46.58 -13.58 42.05
CA SER A 14 -46.97 -13.26 40.69
C SER A 14 -45.74 -13.46 39.81
N LEU A 15 -45.64 -14.63 39.17
CA LEU A 15 -44.66 -14.89 38.11
C LEU A 15 -45.00 -14.01 36.90
N PHE A 16 -44.40 -12.83 36.80
CA PHE A 16 -44.22 -12.20 35.49
C PHE A 16 -42.97 -12.82 34.87
N SER A 17 -43.16 -13.93 34.16
CA SER A 17 -42.15 -14.46 33.24
C SER A 17 -41.98 -13.47 32.09
N LEU A 18 -40.91 -12.66 32.15
CA LEU A 18 -40.47 -11.86 31.02
C LEU A 18 -39.75 -12.79 30.04
N TYR A 19 -40.46 -13.28 29.02
CA TYR A 19 -39.80 -13.98 27.92
C TYR A 19 -39.13 -12.95 27.02
N THR A 20 -37.81 -12.80 27.13
CA THR A 20 -37.02 -12.17 26.07
C THR A 20 -36.87 -13.19 24.94
N ALA A 21 -37.58 -12.98 23.84
CA ALA A 21 -37.28 -13.67 22.60
C ALA A 21 -35.93 -13.15 22.09
N PHE A 22 -34.90 -14.01 22.08
CA PHE A 22 -33.69 -13.74 21.31
C PHE A 22 -34.07 -13.90 19.84
N THR A 23 -34.23 -12.78 19.13
CA THR A 23 -34.35 -12.82 17.67
C THR A 23 -32.97 -13.19 17.12
N LEU A 24 -32.87 -14.40 16.56
CA LEU A 24 -31.70 -14.81 15.82
C LEU A 24 -31.69 -14.00 14.51
N GLU A 25 -30.98 -12.87 14.51
CA GLU A 25 -30.72 -12.08 13.31
C GLU A 25 -29.84 -12.94 12.40
N ALA A 26 -30.46 -13.66 11.46
CA ALA A 26 -29.73 -14.34 10.41
C ALA A 26 -28.97 -13.26 9.64
N GLY A 27 -27.64 -13.21 9.83
CA GLY A 27 -26.78 -12.25 9.14
C GLY A 27 -27.03 -12.34 7.65
N MET A 28 -27.64 -11.30 7.08
CA MET A 28 -27.81 -11.18 5.64
C MET A 28 -26.41 -11.09 5.04
N SER A 29 -25.95 -12.17 4.43
CA SER A 29 -24.71 -12.17 3.65
C SER A 29 -24.94 -11.30 2.42
N ASN A 30 -24.53 -10.04 2.46
CA ASN A 30 -24.44 -9.24 1.26
C ASN A 30 -23.36 -9.86 0.38
N ALA A 31 -23.74 -10.37 -0.79
CA ALA A 31 -22.76 -10.71 -1.81
C ALA A 31 -22.04 -9.41 -2.18
N GLU A 32 -20.76 -9.29 -1.83
CA GLU A 32 -19.98 -8.14 -2.24
C GLU A 32 -19.79 -8.19 -3.76
N THR A 33 -20.21 -7.14 -4.44
CA THR A 33 -19.96 -6.99 -5.87
C THR A 33 -18.46 -6.90 -6.10
N VAL A 34 -17.90 -7.89 -6.79
CA VAL A 34 -16.51 -7.87 -7.21
C VAL A 34 -16.38 -6.93 -8.41
N SER A 35 -15.61 -5.86 -8.23
CA SER A 35 -15.25 -4.92 -9.28
C SER A 35 -13.98 -5.34 -10.01
N LYS A 36 -13.69 -4.65 -11.10
CA LYS A 36 -12.45 -4.77 -11.87
C LYS A 36 -11.93 -3.38 -12.18
N LEU A 37 -10.62 -3.19 -12.06
CA LEU A 37 -9.95 -1.98 -12.54
C LEU A 37 -9.97 -1.98 -14.06
N GLU A 38 -10.82 -1.16 -14.68
CA GLU A 38 -10.96 -1.07 -16.14
C GLU A 38 -9.94 -0.12 -16.74
N ASP A 39 -9.61 0.98 -16.05
CA ASP A 39 -8.61 1.93 -16.50
C ASP A 39 -8.04 2.77 -15.34
N TRP A 40 -6.89 3.38 -15.57
CA TRP A 40 -6.34 4.44 -14.74
C TRP A 40 -5.53 5.41 -15.59
N ARG A 41 -5.55 6.69 -15.23
CA ARG A 41 -4.79 7.74 -15.93
C ARG A 41 -4.23 8.74 -14.96
N PHE A 42 -2.99 9.15 -15.17
CA PHE A 42 -2.37 10.22 -14.39
C PHE A 42 -2.11 11.44 -15.26
N ASP A 43 -2.59 12.59 -14.80
CA ASP A 43 -2.27 13.92 -15.33
C ASP A 43 -1.15 14.53 -14.48
N PRO A 44 0.08 14.67 -15.01
CA PRO A 44 1.20 15.23 -14.27
C PRO A 44 1.13 16.75 -14.09
N GLU A 45 0.35 17.48 -14.90
CA GLU A 45 0.19 18.93 -14.78
C GLU A 45 -0.83 19.25 -13.68
N ALA A 46 -1.97 18.55 -13.68
CA ALA A 46 -2.99 18.70 -12.65
C ALA A 46 -2.66 17.96 -11.34
N LEU A 47 -1.66 17.06 -11.37
CA LEU A 47 -1.39 16.08 -10.32
C LEU A 47 -2.66 15.31 -9.94
N GLN A 48 -3.33 14.72 -10.93
CA GLN A 48 -4.56 13.95 -10.69
C GLN A 48 -4.43 12.53 -11.19
N LEU A 49 -4.74 11.57 -10.32
CA LEU A 49 -4.91 10.17 -10.68
C LEU A 49 -6.41 9.89 -10.82
N GLU A 50 -6.82 9.53 -12.03
CA GLU A 50 -8.15 9.02 -12.34
C GLU A 50 -8.16 7.50 -12.31
N ILE A 51 -9.20 6.92 -11.73
CA ILE A 51 -9.40 5.46 -11.57
C ILE A 51 -10.81 5.12 -12.07
N ILE A 52 -10.90 4.12 -12.95
CA ILE A 52 -12.17 3.67 -13.54
C ILE A 52 -12.40 2.19 -13.18
N LEU A 53 -13.55 1.91 -12.58
CA LEU A 53 -13.95 0.61 -12.06
C LEU A 53 -15.19 0.08 -12.80
N SER A 54 -15.29 -1.23 -12.96
CA SER A 54 -16.45 -1.87 -13.62
C SER A 54 -17.72 -1.87 -12.76
N ALA A 55 -17.56 -1.79 -11.44
CA ALA A 55 -18.62 -1.74 -10.44
C ALA A 55 -18.20 -0.86 -9.25
N PRO A 56 -19.15 -0.34 -8.47
CA PRO A 56 -18.85 0.45 -7.28
C PRO A 56 -17.91 -0.29 -6.31
N SER A 57 -16.80 0.36 -5.99
CA SER A 57 -15.93 0.01 -4.87
C SER A 57 -15.31 1.29 -4.35
N GLN A 58 -15.16 1.42 -3.03
CA GLN A 58 -14.61 2.62 -2.39
C GLN A 58 -13.09 2.47 -2.19
N PRO A 59 -12.27 3.24 -2.92
CA PRO A 59 -10.83 3.24 -2.73
C PRO A 59 -10.44 3.82 -1.37
N ARG A 60 -9.28 3.40 -0.88
CA ARG A 60 -8.67 3.91 0.35
C ARG A 60 -7.24 4.31 0.03
N TYR A 61 -6.74 5.38 0.63
CA TYR A 61 -5.36 5.80 0.43
C TYR A 61 -4.59 5.94 1.73
N PHE A 62 -3.28 5.79 1.64
CA PHE A 62 -2.34 6.04 2.74
C PHE A 62 -0.96 6.39 2.20
N PHE A 63 -0.06 6.82 3.08
CA PHE A 63 1.29 7.22 2.74
C PHE A 63 2.31 6.26 3.33
N LEU A 64 3.40 6.02 2.59
CA LEU A 64 4.58 5.35 3.11
C LEU A 64 5.78 6.28 2.98
N SER A 65 6.66 6.24 3.97
CA SER A 65 7.98 6.86 3.91
C SER A 65 9.04 5.85 3.40
N GLN A 66 10.16 6.36 2.90
CA GLN A 66 11.36 5.57 2.53
C GLN A 66 11.14 4.51 1.41
N PRO A 67 11.09 4.92 0.13
CA PRO A 67 10.87 6.29 -0.35
C PRO A 67 9.41 6.72 -0.17
N SER A 68 9.16 8.03 -0.25
CA SER A 68 7.82 8.62 -0.14
C SER A 68 6.89 8.07 -1.22
N ARG A 69 5.73 7.55 -0.81
CA ARG A 69 4.75 6.90 -1.69
C ARG A 69 3.33 7.28 -1.27
N ILE A 70 2.47 7.51 -2.27
CA ILE A 70 1.01 7.47 -2.08
C ILE A 70 0.55 6.09 -2.54
N VAL A 71 -0.20 5.41 -1.69
CA VAL A 71 -0.77 4.10 -2.00
C VAL A 71 -2.28 4.24 -2.05
N VAL A 72 -2.90 3.68 -3.08
CA VAL A 72 -4.35 3.57 -3.22
C VAL A 72 -4.71 2.10 -3.30
N ASP A 73 -5.49 1.63 -2.33
CA ASP A 73 -6.07 0.31 -2.32
C ASP A 73 -7.48 0.37 -2.88
N LEU A 74 -7.78 -0.60 -3.75
CA LEU A 74 -9.09 -0.85 -4.35
C LEU A 74 -9.63 -2.16 -3.76
N PRO A 75 -10.44 -2.11 -2.69
CA PRO A 75 -11.07 -3.30 -2.11
C PRO A 75 -12.01 -3.98 -3.09
N SER A 76 -12.24 -5.27 -2.91
CA SER A 76 -13.15 -6.09 -3.72
C SER A 76 -12.98 -5.85 -5.23
N THR A 77 -11.73 -5.65 -5.67
CA THR A 77 -11.38 -5.25 -7.05
C THR A 77 -10.30 -6.16 -7.61
N LYS A 78 -10.59 -6.77 -8.76
CA LYS A 78 -9.60 -7.52 -9.56
C LYS A 78 -8.83 -6.58 -10.49
N LEU A 79 -7.57 -6.91 -10.74
CA LEU A 79 -6.76 -6.25 -11.75
C LEU A 79 -7.31 -6.60 -13.14
N GLY A 80 -7.72 -5.58 -13.90
CA GLY A 80 -8.12 -5.75 -15.29
C GLY A 80 -6.95 -5.75 -16.25
N TYR A 81 -7.26 -5.60 -17.55
CA TYR A 81 -6.25 -5.53 -18.60
C TYR A 81 -5.80 -4.07 -18.80
N VAL A 82 -4.99 -3.59 -17.87
CA VAL A 82 -4.48 -2.21 -17.83
C VAL A 82 -2.95 -2.19 -17.80
N SER A 83 -2.34 -1.05 -18.13
CA SER A 83 -0.91 -0.87 -17.89
C SER A 83 -0.61 -1.05 -16.40
N THR A 84 0.40 -1.84 -16.06
CA THR A 84 0.78 -2.07 -14.66
C THR A 84 1.90 -1.15 -14.20
N GLN A 85 2.49 -0.37 -15.11
CA GLN A 85 3.55 0.58 -14.77
C GLN A 85 3.65 1.72 -15.79
N GLN A 86 3.85 2.93 -15.29
CA GLN A 86 4.24 4.09 -16.11
C GLN A 86 5.20 5.00 -15.34
N ASN A 87 6.16 5.58 -16.05
CA ASN A 87 7.12 6.53 -15.49
C ASN A 87 6.79 7.95 -15.93
N PHE A 88 7.13 8.92 -15.08
CA PHE A 88 6.88 10.35 -15.29
C PHE A 88 8.10 11.17 -14.84
N SER A 89 8.19 12.42 -15.30
CA SER A 89 9.30 13.35 -15.00
C SER A 89 8.97 14.40 -13.94
N GLY A 90 7.79 14.34 -13.32
CA GLY A 90 7.28 15.34 -12.38
C GLY A 90 7.39 14.94 -10.90
N ALA A 91 6.49 15.50 -10.08
CA ALA A 91 6.43 15.23 -8.63
C ALA A 91 6.21 13.74 -8.32
N ILE A 92 5.53 13.03 -9.22
CA ILE A 92 5.42 11.57 -9.25
C ILE A 92 6.45 11.04 -10.24
N LYS A 93 7.29 10.10 -9.79
CA LYS A 93 8.32 9.44 -10.59
C LYS A 93 7.77 8.26 -11.38
N SER A 94 6.93 7.46 -10.74
CA SER A 94 6.33 6.28 -11.36
C SER A 94 5.03 5.89 -10.68
N ILE A 95 4.12 5.29 -11.43
CA ILE A 95 2.92 4.66 -10.93
C ILE A 95 3.00 3.17 -11.25
N ARG A 96 2.69 2.33 -10.26
CA ARG A 96 2.67 0.87 -10.38
C ARG A 96 1.31 0.35 -9.94
N VAL A 97 0.80 -0.64 -10.65
CA VAL A 97 -0.48 -1.26 -10.36
C VAL A 97 -0.28 -2.77 -10.24
N SER A 98 -0.83 -3.37 -9.19
CA SER A 98 -0.69 -4.81 -8.95
C SER A 98 -1.89 -5.35 -8.19
N GLN A 99 -2.19 -6.64 -8.39
CA GLN A 99 -3.07 -7.36 -7.49
C GLN A 99 -2.29 -7.62 -6.19
N LEU A 100 -2.68 -6.98 -5.09
CA LEU A 100 -2.01 -7.13 -3.80
C LEU A 100 -2.28 -8.50 -3.17
N ASN A 101 -3.54 -8.92 -3.23
CA ASN A 101 -4.03 -10.21 -2.77
C ASN A 101 -5.30 -10.56 -3.55
N ALA A 102 -5.97 -11.65 -3.20
CA ALA A 102 -7.18 -12.08 -3.90
C ALA A 102 -8.22 -10.96 -4.08
N ASP A 103 -8.38 -10.06 -3.12
CA ASP A 103 -9.51 -9.12 -3.07
C ASP A 103 -9.11 -7.67 -3.30
N VAL A 104 -7.82 -7.34 -3.24
CA VAL A 104 -7.36 -5.96 -3.33
C VAL A 104 -6.44 -5.76 -4.52
N THR A 105 -6.78 -4.79 -5.38
CA THR A 105 -5.87 -4.21 -6.37
C THR A 105 -5.24 -2.95 -5.76
N ARG A 106 -3.92 -2.80 -5.87
CA ARG A 106 -3.17 -1.69 -5.29
C ARG A 106 -2.48 -0.87 -6.38
N ILE A 107 -2.68 0.44 -6.31
CA ILE A 107 -1.95 1.45 -7.10
C ILE A 107 -0.94 2.11 -6.17
N VAL A 108 0.33 2.20 -6.59
CA VAL A 108 1.40 2.86 -5.85
C VAL A 108 1.97 3.97 -6.72
N MET A 109 1.88 5.20 -6.23
CA MET A 109 2.51 6.37 -6.83
C MET A 109 3.82 6.66 -6.08
N ASP A 110 4.96 6.39 -6.72
CA ASP A 110 6.29 6.69 -6.18
C ASP A 110 6.57 8.18 -6.38
N LEU A 111 6.91 8.90 -5.30
CA LEU A 111 7.21 10.33 -5.37
C LEU A 111 8.68 10.55 -5.74
N MET A 112 8.95 11.67 -6.42
CA MET A 112 10.31 12.15 -6.60
C MET A 112 10.93 12.49 -5.23
N PRO A 113 12.22 12.19 -4.99
CA PRO A 113 12.91 12.67 -3.79
C PRO A 113 12.78 14.19 -3.64
N GLY A 114 12.42 14.65 -2.45
CA GLY A 114 12.19 16.07 -2.17
C GLY A 114 10.77 16.57 -2.46
N THR A 115 9.91 15.78 -3.13
CA THR A 115 8.48 16.12 -3.24
C THR A 115 7.82 16.04 -1.87
N PHE A 116 7.14 17.11 -1.48
CA PHE A 116 6.34 17.16 -0.27
C PHE A 116 4.85 17.27 -0.60
N ILE A 117 4.07 16.32 -0.09
CA ILE A 117 2.61 16.29 -0.19
C ILE A 117 2.07 16.51 1.22
N ASN A 118 1.04 17.34 1.36
CA ASN A 118 0.33 17.46 2.63
C ASN A 118 -0.72 16.35 2.74
N PRO A 119 -0.55 15.33 3.60
CA PRO A 119 -1.48 14.20 3.70
C PRO A 119 -2.91 14.62 4.04
N ASN A 120 -3.04 15.71 4.81
CA ASN A 120 -4.32 16.23 5.29
C ASN A 120 -5.10 16.99 4.21
N GLN A 121 -4.48 17.26 3.06
CA GLN A 121 -5.09 17.98 1.95
C GLN A 121 -5.30 17.09 0.73
N VAL A 122 -4.91 15.81 0.78
CA VAL A 122 -5.18 14.87 -0.31
C VAL A 122 -6.66 14.58 -0.37
N GLN A 123 -7.23 14.70 -1.57
CA GLN A 123 -8.63 14.46 -1.82
C GLN A 123 -8.76 13.20 -2.67
N LEU A 124 -9.66 12.32 -2.25
CA LEU A 124 -10.06 11.14 -3.00
C LEU A 124 -11.58 11.16 -3.07
N GLN A 125 -12.13 11.46 -4.24
CA GLN A 125 -13.55 11.72 -4.41
C GLN A 125 -14.12 10.93 -5.59
N PRO A 126 -15.36 10.42 -5.47
CA PRO A 126 -16.08 9.88 -6.61
C PRO A 126 -16.52 11.03 -7.52
N VAL A 127 -16.53 10.76 -8.82
CA VAL A 127 -17.04 11.72 -9.82
C VAL A 127 -18.57 11.73 -9.82
N SER A 128 -19.18 10.57 -9.58
CA SER A 128 -20.63 10.38 -9.44
C SER A 128 -20.88 9.71 -8.09
N PRO A 129 -21.43 10.41 -7.09
CA PRO A 129 -21.71 9.85 -5.76
C PRO A 129 -22.74 8.70 -5.79
N GLU A 130 -23.70 8.77 -6.70
CA GLU A 130 -24.77 7.77 -6.85
C GLU A 130 -24.30 6.45 -7.46
N ASN A 131 -23.24 6.47 -8.27
CA ASN A 131 -22.62 5.29 -8.85
C ASN A 131 -21.08 5.45 -8.91
N PRO A 132 -20.37 5.22 -7.80
CA PRO A 132 -18.96 5.59 -7.65
C PRO A 132 -18.04 4.57 -8.33
N THR A 133 -18.09 4.52 -9.66
CA THR A 133 -17.20 3.73 -10.51
C THR A 133 -16.00 4.53 -11.01
N ARG A 134 -16.05 5.87 -10.94
CA ARG A 134 -14.96 6.76 -11.33
C ARG A 134 -14.50 7.59 -10.14
N TRP A 135 -13.21 7.52 -9.84
CA TRP A 135 -12.59 8.21 -8.71
C TRP A 135 -11.44 9.09 -9.17
N VAL A 136 -11.28 10.23 -8.51
CA VAL A 136 -10.14 11.13 -8.71
C VAL A 136 -9.41 11.31 -7.40
N LEU A 137 -8.10 11.05 -7.43
CA LEU A 137 -7.18 11.38 -6.36
C LEU A 137 -6.36 12.61 -6.76
N SER A 138 -6.43 13.65 -5.94
CA SER A 138 -5.69 14.90 -6.11
C SER A 138 -4.77 15.10 -4.90
N PRO A 139 -3.46 14.82 -5.01
CA PRO A 139 -2.49 15.17 -3.98
C PRO A 139 -2.28 16.68 -4.02
N VAL A 140 -2.71 17.39 -2.98
CA VAL A 140 -2.37 18.81 -2.86
C VAL A 140 -0.90 18.92 -2.48
N THR A 141 -0.11 19.52 -3.36
CA THR A 141 1.25 19.94 -3.08
C THR A 141 1.19 21.23 -2.27
N VAL A 142 1.97 21.32 -1.18
CA VAL A 142 2.31 22.64 -0.64
C VAL A 142 3.48 23.16 -1.47
N SER A 143 3.21 24.16 -2.31
CA SER A 143 4.25 24.89 -3.02
C SER A 143 5.02 25.74 -2.02
N ASN A 144 6.00 25.15 -1.35
CA ASN A 144 7.12 25.95 -0.90
C ASN A 144 7.93 26.28 -2.16
N ASN A 145 7.54 27.35 -2.84
CA ASN A 145 8.40 28.04 -3.81
C ASN A 145 9.70 28.43 -3.08
N THR A 146 10.67 27.51 -3.07
CA THR A 146 12.12 27.68 -2.85
C THR A 146 12.79 26.30 -2.89
N TYR A 147 12.42 25.44 -3.84
CA TYR A 147 13.44 24.57 -4.41
C TYR A 147 14.04 25.38 -5.56
N SER A 148 15.10 26.11 -5.21
CA SER A 148 16.16 26.40 -6.17
C SER A 148 16.32 25.18 -7.05
N ILE A 149 16.11 25.36 -8.35
CA ILE A 149 16.57 24.42 -9.37
C ILE A 149 17.96 24.00 -8.89
N PRO A 150 18.23 22.72 -8.57
CA PRO A 150 19.61 22.29 -8.60
C PRO A 150 20.01 22.52 -10.04
N THR A 151 20.68 23.64 -10.30
CA THR A 151 21.55 23.79 -11.46
C THR A 151 22.21 22.44 -11.58
N ASN A 152 22.02 21.76 -12.70
CA ASN A 152 22.72 20.53 -12.98
C ASN A 152 24.19 20.91 -13.23
N ILE A 153 24.86 21.34 -12.18
CA ILE A 153 26.30 21.25 -12.00
C ILE A 153 26.57 19.75 -11.87
N PHE A 154 26.57 19.08 -13.02
CA PHE A 154 27.49 17.98 -13.18
C PHE A 154 28.84 18.48 -12.62
N PRO A 155 29.43 17.85 -11.61
CA PRO A 155 30.84 18.07 -11.39
C PRO A 155 31.50 17.76 -12.73
N SER A 156 32.20 18.74 -13.31
CA SER A 156 33.24 18.37 -14.24
C SER A 156 34.12 17.42 -13.43
N TYR A 157 34.20 16.17 -13.87
CA TYR A 157 35.23 15.29 -13.38
C TYR A 157 36.53 15.95 -13.80
N GLN A 158 37.11 16.75 -12.91
CA GLN A 158 38.54 16.99 -12.91
C GLN A 158 39.13 15.60 -12.78
N GLN A 159 39.64 15.11 -13.90
CA GLN A 159 40.33 13.85 -14.01
C GLN A 159 41.55 13.92 -13.10
N ILE A 160 41.40 13.43 -11.88
CA ILE A 160 42.52 13.14 -11.00
C ILE A 160 43.37 12.11 -11.76
N PRO A 161 44.68 12.30 -11.94
CA PRO A 161 45.53 11.26 -12.47
C PRO A 161 45.47 10.06 -11.52
N HIS A 162 44.82 8.98 -11.95
CA HIS A 162 44.79 7.74 -11.17
C HIS A 162 46.24 7.25 -10.96
N PRO A 163 46.65 6.86 -9.74
CA PRO A 163 47.80 5.99 -9.58
C PRO A 163 47.52 4.70 -10.37
N ARG A 164 48.43 4.35 -11.29
CA ARG A 164 48.35 3.12 -12.09
C ARG A 164 48.14 1.92 -11.17
N LEU A 165 46.92 1.39 -11.09
CA LEU A 165 46.70 0.02 -10.65
C LEU A 165 47.17 -0.87 -11.79
N TYR A 166 48.33 -1.50 -11.61
CA TYR A 166 48.86 -2.51 -12.49
C TYR A 166 47.95 -3.74 -12.41
N TYR A 167 47.12 -3.93 -13.42
CA TYR A 167 46.44 -5.20 -13.65
C TYR A 167 47.40 -6.10 -14.45
N PRO A 168 47.89 -7.21 -13.87
CA PRO A 168 48.65 -8.16 -14.65
C PRO A 168 47.74 -8.76 -15.75
N PRO A 169 48.28 -9.01 -16.96
CA PRO A 169 47.53 -9.64 -18.03
C PRO A 169 47.08 -11.06 -17.63
N PRO A 170 45.95 -11.54 -18.16
CA PRO A 170 45.45 -12.88 -17.87
C PRO A 170 46.45 -13.95 -18.35
N PRO A 171 46.59 -15.08 -17.63
CA PRO A 171 47.55 -16.11 -17.97
C PRO A 171 47.20 -16.79 -19.30
N SER A 172 48.19 -16.90 -20.19
CA SER A 172 48.12 -17.63 -21.45
C SER A 172 47.81 -19.12 -21.23
N GLN A 173 46.94 -19.71 -22.05
CA GLN A 173 46.42 -21.09 -21.95
C GLN A 173 47.46 -22.22 -22.15
N ASN A 174 48.76 -21.95 -22.06
CA ASN A 174 49.83 -22.92 -22.34
C ASN A 174 50.73 -23.21 -21.14
N GLN A 175 50.18 -23.43 -19.94
CA GLN A 175 50.93 -24.00 -18.81
C GLN A 175 50.14 -25.08 -18.07
N PRO A 176 50.78 -26.22 -17.71
CA PRO A 176 50.11 -27.32 -17.02
C PRO A 176 49.84 -26.95 -15.55
N PHE A 177 48.66 -27.36 -15.05
CA PHE A 177 48.21 -27.10 -13.69
C PHE A 177 49.08 -27.80 -12.63
N PRO A 178 49.52 -27.12 -11.56
CA PRO A 178 50.02 -27.79 -10.36
C PRO A 178 48.83 -28.26 -9.50
N THR A 179 48.83 -29.54 -9.15
CA THR A 179 47.91 -30.15 -8.18
C THR A 179 48.16 -29.60 -6.78
N THR A 180 47.10 -29.17 -6.10
CA THR A 180 47.15 -28.81 -4.67
C THR A 180 46.31 -29.79 -3.85
N THR A 181 46.97 -30.40 -2.88
CA THR A 181 46.47 -31.36 -1.90
C THR A 181 45.58 -30.64 -0.87
N TYR A 182 44.33 -31.10 -0.71
CA TYR A 182 43.44 -30.69 0.36
C TYR A 182 43.85 -31.37 1.69
N TYR A 183 44.18 -30.58 2.71
CA TYR A 183 44.28 -31.06 4.09
C TYR A 183 42.95 -30.84 4.80
N ASN A 184 42.42 -31.91 5.36
CA ASN A 184 41.14 -32.01 6.04
C ASN A 184 41.29 -31.51 7.49
N GLN A 185 40.40 -30.63 7.97
CA GLN A 185 40.30 -30.26 9.39
C GLN A 185 39.06 -30.94 9.98
N GLN A 186 39.30 -31.87 10.91
CA GLN A 186 38.32 -32.74 11.53
C GLN A 186 37.77 -32.07 12.81
N SER A 187 36.45 -32.03 12.95
CA SER A 187 35.75 -31.49 14.13
C SER A 187 35.77 -32.52 15.26
N THR A 188 36.30 -32.16 16.43
CA THR A 188 36.13 -32.94 17.66
C THR A 188 34.92 -32.44 18.44
N ILE A 189 34.04 -33.38 18.80
CA ILE A 189 32.87 -33.19 19.66
C ILE A 189 33.27 -33.75 21.04
N ASN A 190 33.02 -32.99 22.10
CA ASN A 190 32.94 -33.49 23.48
C ASN A 190 31.48 -33.46 23.91
#